data_AF-A0A327J3U6-F1
#
_entry.id   AF-A0A327J3U6-F1
#
_cell.length_a   1.000
_cell.length_b   1.000
_cell.length_c   1.000
_cell.angle_alpha   90.00
_cell.angle_beta   90.00
_cell.angle_gamma   90.00
#
_symmetry.space_group_name_H-M   'P 1'
#
loop_
_entity.id
_entity.type
_entity.pdbx_description
1 polymer ?
#
loop_
_entity_poly.entity_id
_entity_poly.type
_entity_poly.pdbx_seq_one_letter_code
_entity_poly.pdbx_strand_id
1 'polypeptide(L)'
;MKNLKLIITIFVMLIFIQPAHAIKIGLITGVESVRLGASTYANIINSRTNHKIYTLDPMRNYEFKAYGTKVIIKIAGKYYNLDSDEVAIRPTNGGFVSAKNKWYRGIFIVKNINGSLVLINKVDIESYLRGVVPSEMPSSWDYEALKAQAIAARSYALANLGKRARWGYDLKDTPEDQAYNGASAEKDSTDKAVADSYGIVLIYDLKIIPAYYSASAGGQSKTWERDLPYIRSVPSYDSNVKKNGHGVGMSQHGANNLAKQGYNAYQILQYFYKNIRFARINQSYYQ
;
A
#
# COMPACT_ATOMS: atom_id res chain seq x y z
N MET A 1 57.09 33.92 -1.01
CA MET A 1 56.67 32.70 -0.28
C MET A 1 55.20 32.79 0.11
N LYS A 2 54.30 32.18 -0.66
CA LYS A 2 52.94 31.83 -0.22
C LYS A 2 52.64 30.44 -0.76
N ASN A 3 52.69 29.46 0.14
CA ASN A 3 52.43 28.05 -0.15
C ASN A 3 50.93 27.86 -0.39
N LEU A 4 50.54 27.60 -1.64
CA LEU A 4 49.17 27.21 -1.98
C LEU A 4 49.04 25.71 -1.77
N LYS A 5 48.52 25.29 -0.60
CA LYS A 5 48.17 23.89 -0.33
C LYS A 5 46.93 23.53 -1.14
N LEU A 6 47.10 22.66 -2.14
CA LEU A 6 46.00 22.05 -2.89
C LEU A 6 45.32 21.01 -1.98
N ILE A 7 44.17 21.36 -1.41
CA ILE A 7 43.31 20.42 -0.69
C ILE A 7 42.48 19.68 -1.74
N ILE A 8 42.85 18.44 -2.03
CA ILE A 8 42.03 17.52 -2.84
C ILE A 8 40.96 16.95 -1.91
N THR A 9 39.78 17.54 -1.93
CA THR A 9 38.60 16.96 -1.27
C THR A 9 38.09 15.81 -2.13
N ILE A 10 38.46 14.58 -1.78
CA ILE A 10 37.88 13.37 -2.37
C ILE A 10 36.41 13.31 -1.93
N PHE A 11 35.50 13.63 -2.86
CA PHE A 11 34.07 13.43 -2.69
C PHE A 11 33.77 11.94 -2.91
N VAL A 12 33.83 11.14 -1.85
CA VAL A 12 33.35 9.75 -1.90
C VAL A 12 31.83 9.79 -1.98
N MET A 13 31.31 9.76 -3.20
CA MET A 13 29.88 9.55 -3.44
C MET A 13 29.56 8.07 -3.15
N LEU A 14 29.20 7.78 -1.90
CA LEU A 14 28.57 6.52 -1.52
C LEU A 14 27.20 6.45 -2.19
N ILE A 15 27.12 5.85 -3.37
CA ILE A 15 25.86 5.50 -4.01
C ILE A 15 25.30 4.29 -3.25
N PHE A 16 24.53 4.55 -2.20
CA PHE A 16 23.58 3.58 -1.68
C PHE A 16 22.38 3.57 -2.63
N ILE A 17 22.25 2.51 -3.43
CA ILE A 17 21.02 2.25 -4.17
C ILE A 17 20.01 1.74 -3.13
N GLN A 18 19.16 2.59 -2.54
CA GLN A 18 18.01 2.09 -1.80
C GLN A 18 16.84 1.88 -2.78
N PRO A 19 16.05 0.81 -2.59
CA PRO A 19 14.91 0.58 -3.46
C PRO A 19 13.82 1.61 -3.16
N ALA A 20 13.20 2.14 -4.24
CA ALA A 20 11.89 2.78 -4.22
C ALA A 20 11.01 2.11 -3.14
N HIS A 21 10.60 2.87 -2.11
CA HIS A 21 9.91 2.30 -0.94
C HIS A 21 8.59 1.68 -1.38
N ALA A 22 8.65 0.37 -1.64
CA ALA A 22 7.51 -0.44 -1.97
C ALA A 22 6.85 -0.90 -0.68
N ILE A 23 5.55 -0.67 -0.58
CA ILE A 23 4.73 -1.19 0.51
C ILE A 23 4.47 -2.67 0.29
N LYS A 24 4.46 -3.45 1.36
CA LYS A 24 4.19 -4.89 1.35
C LYS A 24 2.82 -5.15 1.94
N ILE A 25 1.91 -5.68 1.12
CA ILE A 25 0.54 -5.98 1.51
C ILE A 25 0.36 -7.49 1.65
N GLY A 26 0.05 -7.97 2.84
CA GLY A 26 -0.30 -9.38 3.07
C GLY A 26 -1.69 -9.67 2.51
N LEU A 27 -1.75 -10.45 1.42
CA LEU A 27 -3.00 -10.78 0.72
C LEU A 27 -3.66 -12.06 1.25
N ILE A 28 -2.84 -13.05 1.59
CA ILE A 28 -3.24 -14.36 2.11
C ILE A 28 -2.20 -14.77 3.15
N THR A 29 -2.64 -15.22 4.33
CA THR A 29 -1.75 -15.52 5.45
C THR A 29 -2.13 -16.85 6.10
N GLY A 30 -1.15 -17.63 6.52
CA GLY A 30 -1.40 -18.81 7.36
C GLY A 30 -2.02 -19.98 6.61
N VAL A 31 -1.68 -20.17 5.33
CA VAL A 31 -2.25 -21.22 4.47
C VAL A 31 -1.18 -22.20 4.04
N GLU A 32 -1.54 -23.47 3.81
CA GLU A 32 -0.59 -24.47 3.32
C GLU A 32 -0.24 -24.27 1.83
N SER A 33 -1.16 -23.66 1.07
CA SER A 33 -1.02 -23.47 -0.37
C SER A 33 -1.61 -22.15 -0.84
N VAL A 34 -1.04 -21.60 -1.91
CA VAL A 34 -1.57 -20.43 -2.63
C VAL A 34 -1.55 -20.69 -4.12
N ARG A 35 -2.53 -20.13 -4.84
CA ARG A 35 -2.52 -20.11 -6.31
C ARG A 35 -2.30 -18.70 -6.80
N LEU A 36 -1.35 -18.55 -7.71
CA LEU A 36 -1.04 -17.27 -8.34
C LEU A 36 -0.68 -17.44 -9.81
N GLY A 37 -0.81 -16.36 -10.57
CA GLY A 37 -0.43 -16.29 -11.98
C GLY A 37 0.18 -14.93 -12.33
N ALA A 38 0.43 -14.74 -13.62
CA ALA A 38 0.92 -13.47 -14.16
C ALA A 38 0.32 -13.21 -15.55
N SER A 39 0.17 -11.93 -15.93
CA SER A 39 -0.41 -11.56 -17.23
C SER A 39 0.60 -11.68 -18.39
N THR A 40 1.88 -11.69 -18.06
CA THR A 40 3.03 -11.86 -18.96
C THR A 40 3.88 -13.01 -18.45
N TYR A 41 4.99 -13.32 -19.13
CA TYR A 41 6.01 -14.17 -18.52
C TYR A 41 6.44 -13.57 -17.19
N ALA A 42 6.65 -14.41 -16.18
CA ALA A 42 7.11 -13.96 -14.87
C ALA A 42 8.26 -14.82 -14.35
N ASN A 43 9.30 -14.18 -13.87
CA ASN A 43 10.44 -14.86 -13.28
C ASN A 43 10.15 -15.18 -11.82
N ILE A 44 10.32 -16.44 -11.43
CA ILE A 44 10.50 -16.82 -10.04
C ILE A 44 11.97 -16.57 -9.68
N ILE A 45 12.18 -15.77 -8.65
CA ILE A 45 13.50 -15.33 -8.20
C ILE A 45 13.65 -15.74 -6.73
N ASN A 46 14.79 -16.33 -6.37
CA ASN A 46 15.14 -16.54 -4.97
C ASN A 46 15.37 -15.17 -4.30
N SER A 47 14.59 -14.82 -3.28
CA SER A 47 14.66 -13.49 -2.67
C SER A 47 15.99 -13.22 -1.93
N ARG A 48 16.74 -14.26 -1.55
CA ARG A 48 18.02 -14.14 -0.85
C ARG A 48 19.19 -14.00 -1.82
N THR A 49 19.22 -14.81 -2.88
CA THR A 49 20.35 -14.84 -3.82
C THR A 49 20.12 -14.00 -5.07
N ASN A 50 18.89 -13.52 -5.28
CA ASN A 50 18.43 -12.82 -6.49
C ASN A 50 18.62 -13.66 -7.78
N HIS A 51 18.84 -14.97 -7.66
CA HIS A 51 18.97 -15.87 -8.79
C HIS A 51 17.60 -16.28 -9.32
N LYS A 52 17.45 -16.27 -10.65
CA LYS A 52 16.24 -16.75 -11.33
C LYS A 52 16.17 -18.27 -11.21
N ILE A 53 15.06 -18.79 -10.71
CA ILE A 53 14.80 -20.22 -10.54
C ILE A 53 14.04 -20.78 -11.75
N TYR A 54 12.96 -20.10 -12.16
CA TYR A 54 12.06 -20.58 -13.20
C TYR A 54 11.32 -19.41 -13.87
N THR A 55 10.75 -19.64 -15.05
CA THR A 55 9.91 -18.65 -15.76
C THR A 55 8.50 -19.21 -15.91
N LEU A 56 7.53 -18.54 -15.34
CA LEU A 56 6.10 -18.83 -15.47
C LEU A 56 5.59 -18.36 -16.83
N ASP A 57 4.71 -19.14 -17.43
CA ASP A 57 4.00 -18.75 -18.65
C ASP A 57 2.92 -17.70 -18.33
N PRO A 58 2.65 -16.77 -19.27
CA PRO A 58 1.54 -15.84 -19.17
C PRO A 58 0.20 -16.55 -19.00
N MET A 59 -0.71 -15.94 -18.28
CA MET A 59 -2.12 -16.32 -18.16
C MET A 59 -2.36 -17.75 -17.65
N ARG A 60 -1.36 -18.33 -16.96
CA ARG A 60 -1.47 -19.62 -16.27
C ARG A 60 -1.42 -19.44 -14.76
N ASN A 61 -2.19 -20.27 -14.05
CA ASN A 61 -2.18 -20.33 -12.60
C ASN A 61 -1.30 -21.48 -12.13
N TYR A 62 -0.45 -21.19 -11.15
CA TYR A 62 0.46 -22.13 -10.53
C TYR A 62 0.13 -22.25 -9.04
N GLU A 63 0.22 -23.48 -8.52
CA GLU A 63 0.03 -23.76 -7.10
C GLU A 63 1.39 -23.82 -6.40
N PHE A 64 1.53 -23.00 -5.36
CA PHE A 64 2.68 -23.01 -4.45
C PHE A 64 2.25 -23.62 -3.13
N LYS A 65 3.12 -24.43 -2.51
CA LYS A 65 2.88 -25.04 -1.20
C LYS A 65 4.07 -24.88 -0.27
N ALA A 66 3.79 -24.87 1.02
CA ALA A 66 4.80 -25.06 2.05
C ALA A 66 5.29 -26.52 2.04
N TYR A 67 6.59 -26.71 2.17
CA TYR A 67 7.21 -28.03 2.34
C TYR A 67 8.38 -27.93 3.31
N GLY A 68 8.15 -28.32 4.57
CA GLY A 68 9.05 -28.02 5.67
C GLY A 68 9.28 -26.50 5.77
N THR A 69 10.54 -26.07 5.66
CA THR A 69 10.91 -24.65 5.64
C THR A 69 10.93 -24.03 4.25
N LYS A 70 10.77 -24.82 3.18
CA LYS A 70 10.92 -24.37 1.79
C LYS A 70 9.58 -24.16 1.10
N VAL A 71 9.60 -23.47 -0.03
CA VAL A 71 8.47 -23.33 -0.95
C VAL A 71 8.64 -24.32 -2.11
N ILE A 72 7.58 -25.03 -2.45
CA ILE A 72 7.50 -25.89 -3.64
C ILE A 72 6.44 -25.35 -4.61
N ILE A 73 6.60 -25.61 -5.90
CA ILE A 73 5.65 -25.23 -6.96
C ILE A 73 5.17 -26.47 -7.72
N LYS A 74 3.88 -26.51 -8.08
CA LYS A 74 3.32 -27.53 -8.96
C LYS A 74 3.41 -27.11 -10.43
N ILE A 75 4.12 -27.87 -11.24
CA ILE A 75 4.28 -27.67 -12.70
C ILE A 75 3.97 -28.98 -13.40
N ALA A 76 3.07 -28.96 -14.39
CA ALA A 76 2.67 -30.13 -15.16
C ALA A 76 2.32 -31.36 -14.29
N GLY A 77 1.64 -31.14 -13.17
CA GLY A 77 1.22 -32.19 -12.23
C GLY A 77 2.25 -32.61 -11.17
N LYS A 78 3.52 -32.21 -11.29
CA LYS A 78 4.60 -32.58 -10.37
C LYS A 78 5.04 -31.40 -9.50
N TYR A 79 5.51 -31.68 -8.28
CA TYR A 79 6.05 -30.65 -7.39
C TYR A 79 7.56 -30.53 -7.55
N TYR A 80 8.04 -29.28 -7.60
CA TYR A 80 9.46 -28.93 -7.67
C TYR A 80 9.83 -28.05 -6.48
N ASN A 81 10.97 -28.33 -5.87
CA ASN A 81 11.50 -27.52 -4.78
C ASN A 81 12.15 -26.24 -5.34
N LEU A 82 11.86 -25.10 -4.74
CA LEU A 82 12.46 -23.81 -5.11
C LEU A 82 13.71 -23.51 -4.29
N ASP A 83 14.10 -24.40 -3.37
CA ASP A 83 15.27 -24.29 -2.50
C ASP A 83 15.38 -22.95 -1.76
N SER A 84 14.24 -22.39 -1.40
CA SER A 84 14.11 -21.16 -0.65
C SER A 84 12.87 -21.18 0.22
N ASP A 85 12.94 -20.53 1.38
CA ASP A 85 11.78 -20.19 2.21
C ASP A 85 11.05 -18.95 1.69
N GLU A 86 11.66 -18.18 0.78
CA GLU A 86 11.08 -16.96 0.21
C GLU A 86 11.43 -16.81 -1.27
N VAL A 87 10.41 -16.64 -2.11
CA VAL A 87 10.57 -16.40 -3.55
C VAL A 87 9.75 -15.21 -4.01
N ALA A 88 10.30 -14.46 -4.97
CA ALA A 88 9.63 -13.36 -5.61
C ALA A 88 9.16 -13.77 -7.02
N ILE A 89 7.94 -13.38 -7.38
CA ILE A 89 7.35 -13.58 -8.71
C ILE A 89 7.26 -12.21 -9.36
N ARG A 90 8.14 -11.98 -10.35
CA ARG A 90 8.26 -10.71 -11.05
C ARG A 90 7.78 -10.84 -12.49
N PRO A 91 6.67 -10.21 -12.87
CA PRO A 91 6.22 -10.17 -14.26
C PRO A 91 7.19 -9.33 -15.09
N THR A 92 7.36 -9.72 -16.36
CA THR A 92 8.15 -8.99 -17.35
C THR A 92 7.34 -7.83 -17.94
N ASN A 93 8.02 -6.85 -18.55
CA ASN A 93 7.40 -5.76 -19.33
C ASN A 93 6.29 -4.98 -18.59
N GLY A 94 6.40 -4.83 -17.27
CA GLY A 94 5.38 -4.14 -16.47
C GLY A 94 4.05 -4.88 -16.35
N GLY A 95 4.02 -6.20 -16.59
CA GLY A 95 2.83 -7.03 -16.43
C GLY A 95 2.31 -7.09 -14.99
N PHE A 96 1.18 -7.76 -14.82
CA PHE A 96 0.50 -7.92 -13.55
C PHE A 96 0.73 -9.33 -12.98
N VAL A 97 0.61 -9.45 -11.67
CA VAL A 97 0.49 -10.73 -10.96
C VAL A 97 -0.95 -10.94 -10.51
N SER A 98 -1.42 -12.18 -10.41
CA SER A 98 -2.81 -12.49 -10.03
C SER A 98 -2.93 -13.46 -8.87
N ALA A 99 -3.86 -13.17 -7.98
CA ALA A 99 -4.31 -14.04 -6.90
C ALA A 99 -5.71 -13.61 -6.45
N LYS A 100 -6.47 -14.44 -5.73
CA LYS A 100 -7.83 -14.10 -5.25
C LYS A 100 -8.74 -13.57 -6.37
N ASN A 101 -8.60 -14.10 -7.60
CA ASN A 101 -9.30 -13.67 -8.82
C ASN A 101 -9.15 -12.16 -9.16
N LYS A 102 -8.02 -11.55 -8.78
CA LYS A 102 -7.70 -10.14 -9.02
C LYS A 102 -6.30 -10.02 -9.60
N TRP A 103 -6.09 -8.96 -10.37
CA TRP A 103 -4.78 -8.53 -10.86
C TRP A 103 -4.18 -7.48 -9.93
N TYR A 104 -2.86 -7.51 -9.77
CA TYR A 104 -2.10 -6.59 -8.92
C TYR A 104 -0.88 -6.09 -9.68
N ARG A 105 -0.55 -4.81 -9.47
CA ARG A 105 0.72 -4.22 -9.91
C ARG A 105 1.87 -4.69 -9.02
N GLY A 106 3.09 -4.45 -9.48
CA GLY A 106 4.30 -4.80 -8.74
C GLY A 106 4.61 -6.30 -8.83
N ILE A 107 5.07 -6.87 -7.72
CA ILE A 107 5.49 -8.27 -7.66
C ILE A 107 4.77 -8.99 -6.52
N PHE A 108 4.76 -10.31 -6.59
CA PHE A 108 4.43 -11.13 -5.42
C PHE A 108 5.67 -11.65 -4.73
N ILE A 109 5.58 -11.81 -3.42
CA ILE A 109 6.51 -12.55 -2.58
C ILE A 109 5.71 -13.67 -1.94
N VAL A 110 6.15 -14.91 -2.13
CA VAL A 110 5.64 -16.08 -1.41
C VAL A 110 6.67 -16.45 -0.36
N LYS A 111 6.26 -16.40 0.90
CA LYS A 111 7.11 -16.70 2.05
C LYS A 111 6.55 -17.87 2.83
N ASN A 112 7.37 -18.86 3.13
CA ASN A 112 7.06 -19.92 4.08
C ASN A 112 7.53 -19.49 5.49
N ILE A 113 6.61 -19.46 6.43
CA ILE A 113 6.85 -19.21 7.84
C ILE A 113 6.43 -20.46 8.60
N ASN A 114 7.40 -21.29 8.96
CA ASN A 114 7.22 -22.50 9.77
C ASN A 114 6.12 -23.45 9.23
N GLY A 115 6.12 -23.71 7.92
CA GLY A 115 5.15 -24.59 7.26
C GLY A 115 3.85 -23.90 6.83
N SER A 116 3.72 -22.59 7.08
CA SER A 116 2.57 -21.79 6.63
C SER A 116 3.00 -20.72 5.62
N LEU A 117 2.34 -20.66 4.47
CA LEU A 117 2.59 -19.65 3.46
C LEU A 117 1.92 -18.32 3.79
N VAL A 118 2.62 -17.26 3.40
CA VAL A 118 2.14 -15.88 3.31
C VAL A 118 2.36 -15.41 1.87
N LEU A 119 1.30 -14.93 1.23
CA LEU A 119 1.36 -14.25 -0.05
C LEU A 119 1.34 -12.74 0.17
N ILE A 120 2.36 -12.06 -0.33
CA ILE A 120 2.58 -10.63 -0.14
C ILE A 120 2.63 -9.97 -1.51
N ASN A 121 1.91 -8.88 -1.70
CA ASN A 121 2.10 -7.98 -2.83
C ASN A 121 3.05 -6.86 -2.44
N LYS A 122 4.19 -6.77 -3.14
CA LYS A 122 5.16 -5.68 -3.00
C LYS A 122 4.99 -4.73 -4.18
N VAL A 123 4.56 -3.51 -3.91
CA VAL A 123 4.12 -2.53 -4.91
C VAL A 123 4.52 -1.12 -4.47
N ASP A 124 4.76 -0.21 -5.40
CA ASP A 124 5.00 1.20 -5.06
C ASP A 124 3.73 1.85 -4.47
N ILE A 125 3.93 2.89 -3.66
CA ILE A 125 2.83 3.50 -2.90
C ILE A 125 1.73 4.07 -3.81
N GLU A 126 2.06 4.65 -4.95
CA GLU A 126 1.06 5.28 -5.81
C GLU A 126 0.24 4.22 -6.56
N SER A 127 0.87 3.16 -7.07
CA SER A 127 0.18 2.00 -7.62
C SER A 127 -0.68 1.28 -6.58
N TYR A 128 -0.25 1.23 -5.32
CA TYR A 128 -1.07 0.70 -4.23
C TYR A 128 -2.35 1.52 -4.06
N LEU A 129 -2.24 2.85 -4.03
CA LEU A 129 -3.37 3.75 -3.83
C LEU A 129 -4.41 3.69 -4.96
N ARG A 130 -3.99 3.41 -6.19
CA ARG A 130 -4.91 3.16 -7.31
C ARG A 130 -5.84 1.96 -7.06
N GLY A 131 -5.39 0.98 -6.27
CA GLY A 131 -6.24 -0.13 -5.83
C GLY A 131 -7.00 0.14 -4.52
N VAL A 132 -6.52 1.06 -3.67
CA VAL A 132 -7.16 1.39 -2.38
C VAL A 132 -8.32 2.36 -2.54
N VAL A 133 -8.10 3.51 -3.17
CA VAL A 133 -9.11 4.58 -3.26
C VAL A 133 -10.45 4.09 -3.81
N PRO A 134 -10.53 3.37 -4.96
CA PRO A 134 -11.79 2.85 -5.47
C PRO A 134 -12.36 1.67 -4.67
N SER A 135 -11.55 1.03 -3.81
CA SER A 135 -12.01 -0.04 -2.91
C SER A 135 -12.61 0.51 -1.61
N GLU A 136 -12.23 1.73 -1.24
CA GLU A 136 -12.68 2.42 -0.03
C GLU A 136 -13.85 3.37 -0.32
N MET A 137 -13.84 4.05 -1.46
CA MET A 137 -14.87 5.01 -1.85
C MET A 137 -15.43 4.72 -3.24
N PRO A 138 -16.75 4.88 -3.46
CA PRO A 138 -17.32 4.79 -4.80
C PRO A 138 -16.66 5.78 -5.76
N SER A 139 -16.16 5.27 -6.90
CA SER A 139 -15.48 6.08 -7.92
C SER A 139 -16.33 7.20 -8.56
N SER A 140 -17.65 7.18 -8.33
CA SER A 140 -18.62 8.19 -8.77
C SER A 140 -18.79 9.35 -7.78
N TRP A 141 -18.16 9.29 -6.60
CA TRP A 141 -18.20 10.37 -5.63
C TRP A 141 -17.36 11.56 -6.07
N ASP A 142 -17.57 12.67 -5.36
CA ASP A 142 -16.94 13.94 -5.69
C ASP A 142 -15.42 13.82 -5.73
N TYR A 143 -14.81 14.42 -6.75
CA TYR A 143 -13.38 14.37 -6.99
C TYR A 143 -12.56 14.89 -5.80
N GLU A 144 -13.01 15.95 -5.12
CA GLU A 144 -12.28 16.49 -3.96
C GLU A 144 -12.34 15.54 -2.76
N ALA A 145 -13.41 14.74 -2.64
CA ALA A 145 -13.50 13.69 -1.63
C ALA A 145 -12.57 12.50 -1.96
N LEU A 146 -12.52 12.09 -3.23
CA LEU A 146 -11.57 11.05 -3.68
C LEU A 146 -10.11 11.48 -3.47
N LYS A 147 -9.81 12.76 -3.72
CA LYS A 147 -8.49 13.35 -3.49
C LYS A 147 -8.14 13.41 -2.00
N ALA A 148 -9.09 13.77 -1.14
CA ALA A 148 -8.91 13.72 0.31
C ALA A 148 -8.59 12.28 0.78
N GLN A 149 -9.32 11.29 0.27
CA GLN A 149 -9.08 9.88 0.56
C GLN A 149 -7.70 9.41 0.10
N ALA A 150 -7.24 9.82 -1.09
CA ALA A 150 -5.90 9.46 -1.56
C ALA A 150 -4.81 9.97 -0.60
N ILE A 151 -4.91 11.22 -0.13
CA ILE A 151 -3.95 11.82 0.82
C ILE A 151 -4.00 11.10 2.17
N ALA A 152 -5.21 10.85 2.71
CA ALA A 152 -5.38 10.14 3.98
C ALA A 152 -4.84 8.71 3.90
N ALA A 153 -5.20 7.97 2.84
CA ALA A 153 -4.74 6.61 2.60
C ALA A 153 -3.21 6.52 2.45
N ARG A 154 -2.59 7.46 1.74
CA ARG A 154 -1.12 7.56 1.60
C ARG A 154 -0.45 7.76 2.96
N SER A 155 -1.00 8.68 3.76
CA SER A 155 -0.47 9.01 5.08
C SER A 155 -0.57 7.82 6.03
N TYR A 156 -1.73 7.14 6.05
CA TYR A 156 -1.94 5.92 6.83
C TYR A 156 -0.94 4.82 6.46
N ALA A 157 -0.79 4.56 5.16
CA ALA A 157 0.11 3.53 4.65
C ALA A 157 1.56 3.75 5.09
N LEU A 158 2.05 4.99 4.93
CA LEU A 158 3.44 5.33 5.25
C LEU A 158 3.70 5.39 6.76
N ALA A 159 2.76 5.91 7.55
CA ALA A 159 2.88 5.94 9.00
C ALA A 159 2.88 4.54 9.66
N ASN A 160 2.37 3.53 8.95
CA ASN A 160 2.28 2.15 9.42
C ASN A 160 3.26 1.18 8.72
N LEU A 161 4.29 1.69 8.04
CA LEU A 161 5.37 0.84 7.53
C LEU A 161 5.99 0.02 8.68
N GLY A 162 6.25 -1.26 8.44
CA GLY A 162 6.79 -2.17 9.44
C GLY A 162 5.81 -2.62 10.53
N LYS A 163 4.53 -2.17 10.53
CA LYS A 163 3.50 -2.55 11.52
C LYS A 163 3.40 -4.07 11.72
N ARG A 164 3.73 -4.86 10.69
CA ARG A 164 3.66 -6.33 10.69
C ARG A 164 4.96 -6.98 10.23
N ALA A 165 6.11 -6.33 10.44
CA ALA A 165 7.42 -6.78 9.99
C ALA A 165 7.74 -8.25 10.36
N ARG A 166 7.27 -8.73 11.52
CA ARG A 166 7.41 -10.14 11.96
C ARG A 166 6.84 -11.17 10.96
N TRP A 167 5.84 -10.77 10.16
CA TRP A 167 5.20 -11.61 9.15
C TRP A 167 5.68 -11.29 7.72
N GLY A 168 6.62 -10.34 7.58
CA GLY A 168 7.22 -9.96 6.30
C GLY A 168 6.45 -8.92 5.48
N TYR A 169 5.34 -8.38 5.97
CA TYR A 169 4.52 -7.35 5.31
C TYR A 169 4.20 -6.18 6.24
N ASP A 170 3.66 -5.09 5.69
CA ASP A 170 3.33 -3.86 6.42
C ASP A 170 1.85 -3.84 6.81
N LEU A 171 0.96 -3.99 5.82
CA LEU A 171 -0.50 -3.89 5.96
C LEU A 171 -1.23 -5.11 5.38
N LYS A 172 -2.49 -5.30 5.77
CA LYS A 172 -3.42 -6.25 5.14
C LYS A 172 -4.25 -5.58 4.05
N ASP A 173 -4.83 -6.38 3.17
CA ASP A 173 -5.73 -5.93 2.09
C ASP A 173 -7.21 -5.80 2.51
N THR A 174 -7.48 -5.83 3.81
CA THR A 174 -8.82 -5.79 4.42
C THR A 174 -9.05 -4.48 5.15
N PRO A 175 -10.31 -4.13 5.48
CA PRO A 175 -10.64 -2.92 6.26
C PRO A 175 -10.01 -2.84 7.67
N GLU A 176 -9.31 -3.88 8.14
CA GLU A 176 -8.48 -3.79 9.35
C GLU A 176 -7.32 -2.78 9.15
N ASP A 177 -6.80 -2.71 7.92
CA ASP A 177 -5.81 -1.73 7.51
C ASP A 177 -6.40 -0.82 6.45
N GLN A 178 -6.51 -1.29 5.20
CA GLN A 178 -7.17 -0.59 4.10
C GLN A 178 -7.72 -1.61 3.11
N ALA A 179 -8.93 -1.38 2.58
CA ALA A 179 -9.47 -2.20 1.51
C ALA A 179 -8.58 -2.07 0.27
N TYR A 180 -8.02 -3.19 -0.21
CA TYR A 180 -7.12 -3.20 -1.37
C TYR A 180 -7.48 -4.33 -2.35
N ASN A 181 -7.96 -3.95 -3.53
CA ASN A 181 -8.41 -4.91 -4.55
C ASN A 181 -7.48 -4.96 -5.78
N GLY A 182 -6.27 -4.41 -5.67
CA GLY A 182 -5.26 -4.43 -6.72
C GLY A 182 -5.64 -3.62 -7.96
N ALA A 183 -4.98 -3.93 -9.06
CA ALA A 183 -5.18 -3.30 -10.36
C ALA A 183 -6.59 -3.52 -10.93
N SER A 184 -7.26 -4.60 -10.52
CA SER A 184 -8.64 -4.90 -10.94
C SER A 184 -9.67 -3.88 -10.46
N ALA A 185 -9.37 -3.06 -9.46
CA ALA A 185 -10.28 -2.05 -8.95
C ALA A 185 -10.03 -0.65 -9.51
N GLU A 186 -8.96 -0.44 -10.28
CA GLU A 186 -8.56 0.87 -10.79
C GLU A 186 -9.68 1.51 -11.63
N LYS A 187 -9.85 2.82 -11.46
CA LYS A 187 -10.83 3.66 -12.17
C LYS A 187 -10.19 5.00 -12.50
N ASP A 188 -10.47 5.52 -13.70
CA ASP A 188 -9.86 6.77 -14.16
C ASP A 188 -10.11 7.95 -13.21
N SER A 189 -11.31 8.05 -12.62
CA SER A 189 -11.64 9.13 -11.68
C SER A 189 -10.81 9.08 -10.40
N THR A 190 -10.63 7.88 -9.82
CA THR A 190 -9.82 7.70 -8.61
C THR A 190 -8.34 7.79 -8.92
N ASP A 191 -7.89 7.28 -10.07
CA ASP A 191 -6.51 7.34 -10.51
C ASP A 191 -6.06 8.80 -10.73
N LYS A 192 -6.95 9.64 -11.27
CA LYS A 192 -6.73 11.08 -11.37
C LYS A 192 -6.55 11.73 -9.99
N ALA A 193 -7.40 11.40 -9.02
CA ALA A 193 -7.26 11.91 -7.64
C ALA A 193 -5.96 11.46 -6.96
N VAL A 194 -5.51 10.22 -7.21
CA VAL A 194 -4.20 9.71 -6.74
C VAL A 194 -3.06 10.51 -7.38
N ALA A 195 -3.08 10.67 -8.71
CA ALA A 195 -2.05 11.39 -9.45
C ALA A 195 -1.97 12.87 -9.07
N ASP A 196 -3.10 13.58 -8.99
CA ASP A 196 -3.15 15.00 -8.66
C ASP A 196 -2.81 15.28 -7.18
N SER A 197 -2.74 14.24 -6.34
CA SER A 197 -2.29 14.30 -4.95
C SER A 197 -0.94 13.61 -4.71
N TYR A 198 -0.19 13.33 -5.78
CA TYR A 198 1.06 12.56 -5.73
C TYR A 198 1.99 13.01 -4.59
N GLY A 199 2.38 12.08 -3.72
CA GLY A 199 3.30 12.35 -2.62
C GLY A 199 2.78 13.33 -1.56
N ILE A 200 1.51 13.78 -1.60
CA ILE A 200 0.96 14.63 -0.54
C ILE A 200 0.53 13.75 0.64
N VAL A 201 0.99 14.13 1.84
CA VAL A 201 0.71 13.45 3.11
C VAL A 201 0.33 14.44 4.20
N LEU A 202 -0.34 13.94 5.23
CA LEU A 202 -0.65 14.65 6.46
C LEU A 202 0.47 14.46 7.48
N ILE A 203 0.93 15.57 8.04
CA ILE A 203 1.92 15.56 9.12
C ILE A 203 1.41 16.30 10.35
N TYR A 204 1.85 15.86 11.53
CA TYR A 204 1.69 16.53 12.81
C TYR A 204 3.01 16.38 13.56
N ASP A 205 3.53 17.47 14.12
CA ASP A 205 4.82 17.48 14.82
C ASP A 205 5.96 16.84 14.00
N LEU A 206 6.07 17.26 12.73
CA LEU A 206 7.06 16.79 11.75
C LEU A 206 7.01 15.28 11.42
N LYS A 207 5.98 14.55 11.87
CA LYS A 207 5.78 13.13 11.59
C LYS A 207 4.56 12.91 10.72
N ILE A 208 4.64 11.97 9.79
CA ILE A 208 3.48 11.50 9.02
C ILE A 208 2.50 10.84 9.99
N ILE A 209 1.23 11.25 9.94
CA ILE A 209 0.21 10.71 10.84
C ILE A 209 -0.46 9.46 10.25
N PRO A 210 -0.83 8.46 11.07
CA PRO A 210 -1.80 7.45 10.68
C PRO A 210 -3.19 8.10 10.55
N ALA A 211 -3.50 8.59 9.35
CA ALA A 211 -4.75 9.27 9.05
C ALA A 211 -5.92 8.27 8.95
N TYR A 212 -6.47 7.87 10.11
CA TYR A 212 -7.62 6.96 10.19
C TYR A 212 -8.85 7.54 9.49
N TYR A 213 -9.62 6.69 8.81
CA TYR A 213 -10.88 7.04 8.15
C TYR A 213 -11.87 5.89 8.26
N SER A 214 -13.16 6.14 8.03
CA SER A 214 -14.21 5.10 8.03
C SER A 214 -15.37 5.46 7.12
N ALA A 215 -16.16 4.47 6.70
CA ALA A 215 -17.29 4.65 5.79
C ALA A 215 -18.28 5.71 6.29
N SER A 216 -18.81 5.52 7.49
CA SER A 216 -19.69 6.50 8.13
C SER A 216 -19.43 6.55 9.64
N ALA A 217 -19.42 7.76 10.18
CA ALA A 217 -19.36 8.02 11.61
C ALA A 217 -20.75 8.15 12.25
N GLY A 218 -21.82 8.28 11.45
CA GLY A 218 -23.21 8.32 11.92
C GLY A 218 -23.60 9.64 12.59
N GLY A 219 -23.10 10.76 12.06
CA GLY A 219 -23.39 12.12 12.51
C GLY A 219 -22.25 12.79 13.30
N GLN A 220 -21.40 12.03 13.99
CA GLN A 220 -20.26 12.56 14.75
C GLN A 220 -19.04 11.63 14.68
N SER A 221 -17.86 12.15 14.30
CA SER A 221 -16.61 11.39 14.34
C SER A 221 -16.15 11.14 15.78
N LYS A 222 -15.32 10.12 16.00
CA LYS A 222 -14.78 9.75 17.31
C LYS A 222 -13.26 9.95 17.38
N THR A 223 -12.74 9.92 18.60
CA THR A 223 -11.33 9.74 18.89
C THR A 223 -11.11 8.34 19.45
N TRP A 224 -9.89 7.81 19.36
CA TRP A 224 -9.49 6.71 20.23
C TRP A 224 -9.22 7.24 21.64
N GLU A 225 -9.25 6.38 22.66
CA GLU A 225 -8.84 6.74 24.04
C GLU A 225 -7.35 7.10 24.15
N ARG A 226 -6.56 6.81 23.11
CA ARG A 226 -5.19 7.30 22.98
C ARG A 226 -5.19 8.73 22.45
N ASP A 227 -4.44 9.61 23.10
CA ASP A 227 -4.16 11.00 22.68
C ASP A 227 -3.55 11.05 21.28
N LEU A 228 -4.41 11.05 20.25
CA LEU A 228 -4.04 11.47 18.90
C LEU A 228 -4.43 12.94 18.81
N PRO A 229 -3.53 13.90 19.11
CA PRO A 229 -3.88 15.31 19.28
C PRO A 229 -4.47 15.96 18.02
N TYR A 230 -4.23 15.33 16.87
CA TYR A 230 -4.73 15.72 15.56
C TYR A 230 -6.09 15.10 15.20
N ILE A 231 -6.65 14.19 15.99
CA ILE A 231 -8.01 13.65 15.79
C ILE A 231 -8.89 14.17 16.93
N ARG A 232 -9.94 14.91 16.57
CA ARG A 232 -10.98 15.33 17.52
C ARG A 232 -12.33 14.90 16.97
N SER A 233 -13.27 14.66 17.89
CA SER A 233 -14.65 14.46 17.53
C SER A 233 -15.20 15.72 16.86
N VAL A 234 -15.65 15.60 15.62
CA VAL A 234 -16.28 16.68 14.84
C VAL A 234 -17.58 16.17 14.20
N PRO A 235 -18.57 17.04 13.95
CA PRO A 235 -19.74 16.64 13.17
C PRO A 235 -19.30 16.02 11.84
N SER A 236 -19.78 14.82 11.52
CA SER A 236 -19.30 14.08 10.34
C SER A 236 -20.16 14.25 9.10
N TYR A 237 -21.19 15.10 9.14
CA TYR A 237 -22.06 15.43 8.01
C TYR A 237 -22.68 14.22 7.30
N ASP A 238 -22.86 13.11 8.01
CA ASP A 238 -23.40 11.83 7.52
C ASP A 238 -24.45 11.28 8.49
N SER A 239 -25.18 12.16 9.18
CA SER A 239 -26.21 11.79 10.17
C SER A 239 -27.35 10.95 9.58
N ASN A 240 -27.58 11.06 8.28
CA ASN A 240 -28.53 10.25 7.52
C ASN A 240 -27.97 8.87 7.08
N VAL A 241 -26.71 8.57 7.37
CA VAL A 241 -26.05 7.30 7.04
C VAL A 241 -25.73 6.54 8.33
N LYS A 242 -26.23 5.31 8.46
CA LYS A 242 -25.91 4.46 9.60
C LYS A 242 -24.39 4.31 9.74
N LYS A 243 -23.87 4.47 10.97
CA LYS A 243 -22.45 4.31 11.29
C LYS A 243 -21.93 2.97 10.72
N ASN A 244 -20.81 3.03 10.00
CA ASN A 244 -20.13 1.86 9.45
C ASN A 244 -18.61 2.07 9.54
N GLY A 245 -17.93 1.19 10.28
CA GLY A 245 -16.52 1.32 10.66
C GLY A 245 -16.33 1.93 12.06
N HIS A 246 -15.09 2.28 12.41
CA HIS A 246 -14.76 2.74 13.76
C HIS A 246 -15.29 4.14 14.09
N GLY A 247 -15.46 5.01 13.09
CA GLY A 247 -15.87 6.41 13.25
C GLY A 247 -14.74 7.36 13.62
N VAL A 248 -13.52 6.85 13.84
CA VAL A 248 -12.33 7.68 14.12
C VAL A 248 -11.75 8.34 12.86
N GLY A 249 -11.44 9.64 12.98
CA GLY A 249 -10.84 10.43 11.90
C GLY A 249 -11.85 10.87 10.84
N MET A 250 -11.50 10.75 9.56
CA MET A 250 -12.34 11.21 8.46
C MET A 250 -13.52 10.26 8.19
N SER A 251 -14.73 10.81 8.11
CA SER A 251 -15.87 10.08 7.52
C SER A 251 -15.83 10.21 5.99
N GLN A 252 -15.89 9.09 5.28
CA GLN A 252 -15.91 9.07 3.82
C GLN A 252 -17.19 9.72 3.27
N HIS A 253 -18.36 9.36 3.83
CA HIS A 253 -19.62 10.03 3.49
C HIS A 253 -19.58 11.52 3.82
N GLY A 254 -19.02 11.89 4.97
CA GLY A 254 -18.83 13.28 5.38
C GLY A 254 -17.95 14.08 4.43
N ALA A 255 -16.82 13.49 4.01
CA ALA A 255 -15.93 14.09 3.01
C ALA A 255 -16.66 14.34 1.68
N ASN A 256 -17.45 13.38 1.20
CA ASN A 256 -18.26 13.54 -0.01
C ASN A 256 -19.32 14.63 0.14
N ASN A 257 -19.97 14.72 1.29
CA ASN A 257 -21.00 15.74 1.54
C ASN A 257 -20.40 17.15 1.68
N LEU A 258 -19.21 17.29 2.27
CA LEU A 258 -18.47 18.56 2.29
C LEU A 258 -17.98 18.95 0.90
N ALA A 259 -17.48 17.99 0.12
CA ALA A 259 -17.06 18.24 -1.26
C ALA A 259 -18.21 18.77 -2.13
N LYS A 260 -19.41 18.17 -2.01
CA LYS A 260 -20.64 18.67 -2.65
C LYS A 260 -21.07 20.06 -2.21
N GLN A 261 -20.60 20.54 -1.06
CA GLN A 261 -20.80 21.92 -0.57
C GLN A 261 -19.68 22.87 -1.04
N GLY A 262 -18.77 22.42 -1.90
CA GLY A 262 -17.69 23.23 -2.47
C GLY A 262 -16.38 23.20 -1.69
N TYR A 263 -16.24 22.33 -0.68
CA TYR A 263 -14.98 22.18 0.05
C TYR A 263 -13.97 21.40 -0.80
N ASN A 264 -12.73 21.90 -0.88
CA ASN A 264 -11.64 21.14 -1.48
C ASN A 264 -11.05 20.09 -0.52
N ALA A 265 -10.24 19.19 -1.05
CA ALA A 265 -9.61 18.10 -0.30
C ALA A 265 -8.84 18.57 0.93
N TYR A 266 -8.13 19.69 0.83
CA TYR A 266 -7.34 20.23 1.95
C TYR A 266 -8.22 20.75 3.07
N GLN A 267 -9.31 21.45 2.73
CA GLN A 267 -10.29 21.93 3.70
C GLN A 267 -11.01 20.77 4.38
N ILE A 268 -11.39 19.73 3.62
CA ILE A 268 -11.98 18.49 4.16
C ILE A 268 -11.03 17.84 5.17
N LEU A 269 -9.74 17.69 4.83
CA LEU A 269 -8.77 17.06 5.72
C LEU A 269 -8.48 17.91 6.96
N GLN A 270 -8.36 19.23 6.84
CA GLN A 270 -8.19 20.14 7.99
C GLN A 270 -9.44 20.19 8.89
N TYR A 271 -10.61 19.89 8.34
CA TYR A 271 -11.82 19.77 9.12
C TYR A 271 -11.76 18.54 10.05
N PHE A 272 -11.45 17.36 9.50
CA PHE A 272 -11.40 16.09 10.25
C PHE A 272 -10.13 15.91 11.09
N TYR A 273 -9.00 16.46 10.66
CA TYR A 273 -7.72 16.36 11.35
C TYR A 273 -7.21 17.75 11.78
N LYS A 274 -7.14 18.00 13.09
CA LYS A 274 -6.77 19.31 13.65
C LYS A 274 -5.26 19.49 13.71
N ASN A 275 -4.82 20.74 13.52
CA ASN A 275 -3.42 21.16 13.66
C ASN A 275 -2.44 20.38 12.78
N ILE A 276 -2.94 19.71 11.72
CA ILE A 276 -2.10 19.05 10.74
C ILE A 276 -1.49 20.08 9.79
N ARG A 277 -0.41 19.67 9.13
CA ARG A 277 0.12 20.34 7.94
C ARG A 277 0.17 19.34 6.80
N PHE A 278 0.19 19.86 5.59
CA PHE A 278 0.47 19.07 4.40
C PHE A 278 1.96 19.11 4.12
N ALA A 279 2.54 17.95 3.84
CA ALA A 279 3.89 17.83 3.31
C ALA A 279 3.82 17.10 1.97
N ARG A 280 4.80 17.35 1.11
CA ARG A 280 5.03 16.56 -0.09
C ARG A 280 6.31 15.77 0.11
N ILE A 281 6.20 14.46 0.13
CA ILE A 281 7.35 13.56 0.11
C ILE A 281 7.85 13.47 -1.33
N ASN A 282 9.09 13.89 -1.54
CA ASN A 282 9.72 13.87 -2.86
C ASN A 282 10.27 12.47 -3.14
N GLN A 283 10.34 12.08 -4.42
CA GLN A 283 10.80 10.76 -4.87
C GLN A 283 12.20 10.40 -4.34
N SER A 284 13.03 11.39 -3.97
CA SER A 284 14.35 11.20 -3.35
C SER A 284 14.31 10.72 -1.90
N TYR A 285 13.21 10.89 -1.16
CA TYR A 285 12.98 10.18 0.11
C TYR A 285 12.59 8.71 -0.11
N TYR A 286 12.41 8.32 -1.38
CA TYR A 286 12.16 6.96 -1.79
C TYR A 286 13.40 6.31 -2.44
N GLN A 287 14.51 7.03 -2.66
CA GLN A 287 15.76 6.53 -3.28
C GLN A 287 16.82 6.12 -2.26
#